data_AF-A0A517SMF3-F1
#
_entry.id   AF-A0A517SMF3-F1
#
_cell.length_a   1.000
_cell.length_b   1.000
_cell.length_c   1.000
_cell.angle_alpha   90.00
_cell.angle_beta   90.00
_cell.angle_gamma   90.00
#
_symmetry.space_group_name_H-M   'P 1'
#
loop_
_entity.id
_entity.type
_entity.pdbx_description
1 polymer ?
#
loop_
_entity_poly.entity_id
_entity_poly.type
_entity_poly.pdbx_seq_one_letter_code
_entity_poly.pdbx_strand_id
1 'polypeptide(L)' 'MPDNKEDTFRGRCTAEQKAVWEKAAARDGRSLANWIRKICDEAAEKVLVEEGKGKKR' A
#
# COMPACT_ATOMS: atom_id res chain seq x y z
N MET A 1 8.86 -18.03 19.95
CA MET A 1 7.88 -17.15 19.29
C MET A 1 8.65 -16.37 18.23
N PRO A 2 8.27 -16.42 16.94
CA PRO A 2 8.97 -15.61 15.95
C PRO A 2 8.84 -14.14 16.36
N ASP A 3 9.97 -13.45 16.37
CA ASP A 3 10.10 -12.04 16.73
C ASP A 3 9.24 -11.25 15.75
N ASN A 4 8.08 -10.77 16.21
CA ASN A 4 7.13 -10.00 15.40
C ASN A 4 7.69 -8.58 15.20
N LYS A 5 8.85 -8.48 14.54
CA LYS A 5 9.47 -7.20 14.21
C LYS A 5 8.64 -6.56 13.12
N GLU A 6 8.07 -5.40 13.44
CA GLU A 6 7.48 -4.54 12.45
C GLU A 6 8.60 -4.02 11.52
N ASP A 7 8.61 -4.50 10.28
CA ASP A 7 9.53 -3.99 9.26
C ASP A 7 9.12 -2.59 8.81
N THR A 8 10.06 -1.64 8.86
CA THR A 8 9.81 -0.26 8.45
C THR A 8 10.07 -0.09 6.96
N PHE A 9 9.04 0.27 6.20
CA PHE A 9 9.19 0.72 4.82
C PHE A 9 9.45 2.24 4.76
N ARG A 10 10.47 2.67 4.01
CA ARG A 10 10.75 4.09 3.73
C ARG A 10 10.83 4.34 2.23
N GLY A 11 9.98 5.23 1.73
CA GLY A 11 10.00 5.73 0.34
C GLY A 11 10.27 7.23 0.29
N ARG A 12 11.02 7.70 -0.71
CA ARG A 12 11.13 9.13 -1.03
C ARG A 12 9.95 9.54 -1.90
N CYS A 13 9.39 10.71 -1.63
CA CYS A 13 8.36 11.32 -2.45
C CYS A 13 8.59 12.83 -2.53
N THR A 14 8.03 13.47 -3.56
CA THR A 14 8.00 14.93 -3.63
C THR A 14 6.97 15.48 -2.64
N ALA A 15 7.10 16.76 -2.28
CA ALA A 15 6.13 17.43 -1.43
C ALA A 15 4.71 17.41 -2.03
N GLU A 16 4.61 17.52 -3.36
CA GLU A 16 3.34 17.47 -4.07
C GLU A 16 2.68 16.09 -4.00
N GLN A 17 3.46 15.02 -4.20
CA GLN A 17 2.97 13.64 -4.03
C GLN A 17 2.47 13.40 -2.61
N LYS A 18 3.24 13.83 -1.61
CA LYS A 18 2.85 13.70 -0.20
C LYS A 18 1.53 14.42 0.07
N ALA A 19 1.36 15.66 -0.40
CA ALA A 19 0.14 16.42 -0.19
C ALA A 19 -1.09 15.77 -0.84
N VAL A 20 -0.93 15.16 -2.02
CA VAL A 20 -2.01 14.41 -2.67
C VAL A 20 -2.39 13.18 -1.84
N TRP A 21 -1.41 12.42 -1.35
CA TRP A 21 -1.66 11.25 -0.51
C TRP A 21 -2.30 11.60 0.82
N GLU A 22 -1.89 12.72 1.45
CA GLU A 22 -2.50 13.20 2.70
C GLU A 22 -3.96 13.58 2.50
N LYS A 23 -4.30 14.24 1.38
CA LYS A 23 -5.71 14.54 1.03
C LYS A 23 -6.52 13.27 0.80
N ALA A 24 -5.95 12.28 0.11
CA ALA A 24 -6.62 11.01 -0.15
C ALA A 24 -6.84 10.21 1.15
N ALA A 25 -5.82 10.16 2.03
CA ALA A 25 -5.90 9.53 3.33
C ALA A 25 -6.95 10.19 4.24
N ALA A 26 -7.00 11.52 4.26
CA ALA A 26 -8.01 12.27 5.01
C ALA A 26 -9.44 11.98 4.51
N ARG A 27 -9.64 11.87 3.19
CA ARG A 27 -10.95 11.48 2.61
C ARG A 27 -11.37 10.06 2.97
N ASP A 28 -10.42 9.14 3.08
CA ASP A 28 -10.68 7.74 3.51
C ASP A 28 -10.79 7.60 5.04
N GLY A 29 -10.60 8.69 5.80
CA GLY A 29 -10.64 8.70 7.27
C GLY A 29 -9.47 8.00 7.94
N ARG A 30 -8.31 7.91 7.27
CA ARG A 30 -7.12 7.18 7.75
C ARG A 30 -5.91 8.10 7.89
N SER A 31 -4.98 7.70 8.75
CA SER A 31 -3.62 8.25 8.73
C SER A 31 -2.93 7.93 7.40
N LEU A 32 -2.02 8.80 6.95
CA LEU A 32 -1.24 8.59 5.71
C LEU A 32 -0.57 7.21 5.64
N ALA A 33 0.06 6.74 6.72
CA ALA A 33 0.74 5.45 6.74
C ALA A 33 -0.22 4.27 6.51
N ASN A 34 -1.34 4.22 7.25
CA ASN A 34 -2.36 3.18 7.06
C ASN A 34 -3.04 3.26 5.69
N TRP A 35 -3.18 4.46 5.13
CA TRP A 35 -3.70 4.62 3.77
C TRP A 35 -2.72 4.06 2.74
N ILE A 36 -1.43 4.40 2.82
CA ILE A 36 -0.39 3.85 1.92
C ILE A 36 -0.36 2.32 2.04
N ARG A 37 -0.39 1.77 3.26
CA ARG A 37 -0.40 0.31 3.47
C ARG A 37 -1.57 -0.35 2.74
N LYS A 38 -2.79 0.16 2.93
CA LYS A 38 -3.99 -0.34 2.23
C LYS A 38 -3.82 -0.32 0.71
N ILE A 39 -3.35 0.80 0.15
CA ILE A 39 -3.18 0.92 -1.30
C ILE A 39 -2.12 -0.08 -1.82
N CYS A 40 -1.04 -0.29 -1.08
CA CYS A 40 -0.02 -1.29 -1.42
C CYS A 40 -0.58 -2.72 -1.36
N ASP A 41 -1.34 -3.05 -0.32
CA ASP A 41 -1.99 -4.36 -0.17
C ASP A 41 -2.97 -4.62 -1.33
N GLU A 42 -3.87 -3.67 -1.62
CA GLU A 42 -4.83 -3.78 -2.73
C GLU A 42 -4.15 -3.90 -4.10
N ALA A 43 -3.02 -3.23 -4.29
CA ALA A 43 -2.23 -3.33 -5.53
C ALA A 43 -1.56 -4.70 -5.64
N ALA A 44 -0.98 -5.22 -4.55
CA ALA A 44 -0.34 -6.53 -4.53
C ALA A 44 -1.37 -7.64 -4.79
N GLU A 45 -2.53 -7.59 -4.13
CA GLU A 45 -3.63 -8.53 -4.35
C GLU A 45 -4.07 -8.55 -5.82
N LYS A 46 -4.21 -7.38 -6.44
CA LYS A 46 -4.56 -7.29 -7.88
C LYS A 46 -3.53 -7.95 -8.78
N VAL A 47 -2.24 -7.74 -8.51
CA VAL A 47 -1.16 -8.38 -9.28
C VAL A 47 -1.23 -9.90 -9.16
N LEU A 48 -1.38 -10.41 -7.93
CA LEU A 48 -1.42 -11.85 -7.66
C LEU A 48 -2.69 -12.52 -8.22
N VAL A 49 -3.84 -11.84 -8.21
CA VAL A 49 -5.08 -12.34 -8.80
C VAL A 49 -4.98 -12.44 -10.33
N GLU A 50 -4.35 -11.46 -10.98
CA GLU A 50 -4.14 -11.49 -12.43
C GLU A 50 -3.11 -12.54 -12.85
N GLU A 51 -2.07 -12.79 -12.06
CA GLU A 51 -1.14 -13.92 -12.29
C GLU A 51 -1.84 -15.29 -12.18
N GLY A 52 -2.83 -15.42 -11.29
CA GLY A 52 -3.64 -16.63 -11.14
C GLY A 52 -4.56 -16.95 -12.33
N LYS A 53 -4.96 -15.94 -13.12
CA LYS A 53 -5.81 -16.13 -14.31
C LYS A 53 -5.04 -16.59 -15.55
N GLY A 54 -3.72 -16.41 -15.58
CA GLY A 54 -2.86 -16.82 -16.70
C GLY A 54 -2.48 -18.30 -16.72
N LYS A 55 -2.72 -19.05 -15.63
CA LYS A 55 -2.28 -20.45 -15.48
C LYS A 55 -3.45 -21.44 -15.57
N LYS A 56 -4.21 -21.35 -16.66
CA LYS A 56 -5.01 -22.46 -17.19
C LYS A 56 -4.53 -22.76 -18.62
N ARG A 57 -3.48 -23.58 -18.71
CA ARG A 57 -3.14 -24.34 -19.92
C ARG A 57 -2.83 -25.76 -19.50
#